data_AF-A0A813EHT7-F1
#
_entry.id   AF-A0A813EHT7-F1
#
_cell.length_a   1.000
_cell.length_b   1.000
_cell.length_c   1.000
_cell.angle_alpha   90.00
_cell.angle_beta   90.00
_cell.angle_gamma   90.00
#
_symmetry.space_group_name_H-M   'P 1'
#
loop_
_entity.id
_entity.type
_entity.pdbx_description
1 polymer ?
#
loop_
_entity_poly.entity_id
_entity_poly.type
_entity_poly.pdbx_seq_one_letter_code
_entity_poly.pdbx_strand_id
1 'polypeptide(L)'
;MQRSELGLSAEFRAWLEEPTPLEARLFARGLVEWYLTVQAARDGLKALRATTKFIEVRYEELLESPGKILSDVEELMGLQTSAEARQYAQQVLRRSPPAAQAATSVEEEILATVRGSKLEAMLLEAGSQLPGEDDGKH
;
A
#
# COMPACT_ATOMS: atom_id res chain seq x y z
N MET A 1 15.94 12.92 9.14
CA MET A 1 15.33 12.84 7.80
C MET A 1 14.84 14.21 7.42
N GLN A 2 15.48 14.88 6.45
CA GLN A 2 15.07 16.23 6.03
C GLN A 2 13.79 16.12 5.21
N ARG A 3 12.80 16.99 5.49
CA ARG A 3 11.50 17.09 4.79
C ARG A 3 11.60 17.28 3.26
N SER A 4 12.79 17.47 2.71
CA SER A 4 13.10 17.70 1.30
C SER A 4 13.17 16.44 0.43
N GLU A 5 13.30 15.24 1.00
CA GLU A 5 13.65 14.04 0.20
C GLU A 5 12.46 13.29 -0.44
N LEU A 6 11.23 13.62 -0.06
CA LEU A 6 10.03 12.95 -0.56
C LEU A 6 9.59 13.42 -1.95
N GLY A 7 10.08 14.59 -2.39
CA GLY A 7 9.67 15.16 -3.68
C GLY A 7 8.19 15.57 -3.73
N LEU A 8 7.58 15.91 -2.58
CA LEU A 8 6.18 16.35 -2.51
C LEU A 8 6.01 17.74 -3.13
N SER A 9 4.96 17.90 -3.94
CA SER A 9 4.56 19.17 -4.56
C SER A 9 4.25 20.25 -3.51
N ALA A 10 4.31 21.53 -3.93
CA ALA A 10 3.94 22.64 -3.05
C ALA A 10 2.47 22.56 -2.63
N GLU A 11 1.60 22.12 -3.54
CA GLU A 11 0.18 21.92 -3.32
C GLU A 11 -0.10 20.83 -2.26
N PHE A 12 0.57 19.69 -2.35
CA PHE A 12 0.43 18.65 -1.33
C PHE A 12 0.95 19.10 0.05
N ARG A 13 1.99 19.95 0.09
CA ARG A 13 2.45 20.55 1.35
C ARG A 13 1.43 21.53 1.92
N ALA A 14 0.76 22.30 1.07
CA ALA A 14 -0.34 23.16 1.49
C ALA A 14 -1.46 22.31 2.14
N TRP A 15 -1.85 21.18 1.55
CA TRP A 15 -2.80 20.24 2.17
C TRP A 15 -2.40 19.76 3.58
N LEU A 16 -1.11 19.74 3.93
CA LEU A 16 -0.66 19.31 5.27
C LEU A 16 -0.72 20.43 6.32
N GLU A 17 -0.68 21.70 5.90
CA GLU A 17 -0.40 22.87 6.75
C GLU A 17 -1.53 23.93 6.75
N GLU A 18 -2.36 23.99 5.71
CA GLU A 18 -3.38 25.04 5.50
C GLU A 18 -4.76 24.77 6.14
N PRO A 19 -5.70 25.75 6.18
CA PRO A 19 -7.07 25.57 6.67
C PRO A 19 -7.95 24.81 5.66
N THR A 20 -7.46 23.71 5.12
CA THR A 20 -8.21 22.80 4.26
C THR A 20 -9.18 21.93 5.09
N PRO A 21 -10.23 21.35 4.47
CA PRO A 21 -11.15 20.43 5.15
C PRO A 21 -10.41 19.36 5.96
N LEU A 22 -10.87 19.11 7.20
CA LEU A 22 -10.19 18.19 8.12
C LEU A 22 -9.94 16.81 7.51
N GLU A 23 -10.92 16.28 6.79
CA GLU A 23 -10.84 15.00 6.08
C GLU A 23 -9.67 14.95 5.10
N ALA A 24 -9.52 15.97 4.26
CA ALA A 24 -8.43 16.07 3.31
C ALA A 24 -7.05 16.09 3.98
N ARG A 25 -6.92 16.83 5.09
CA ARG A 25 -5.66 16.88 5.87
C ARG A 25 -5.32 15.55 6.49
N LEU A 26 -6.31 14.84 7.02
CA LEU A 26 -6.11 13.52 7.62
C LEU A 26 -5.72 12.49 6.56
N PHE A 27 -6.37 12.52 5.39
CA PHE A 27 -6.02 11.64 4.28
C PHE A 27 -4.59 11.91 3.77
N ALA A 28 -4.23 13.17 3.49
CA ALA A 28 -2.90 13.53 3.03
C ALA A 28 -1.80 13.15 4.05
N ARG A 29 -2.05 13.35 5.35
CA ARG A 29 -1.14 12.89 6.41
C ARG A 29 -1.03 11.37 6.45
N GLY A 30 -2.16 10.68 6.36
CA GLY A 30 -2.22 9.22 6.30
C GLY A 30 -1.37 8.65 5.16
N LEU A 31 -1.40 9.27 3.97
CA LEU A 31 -0.55 8.86 2.84
C LEU A 31 0.94 9.01 3.14
N VAL A 32 1.36 10.11 3.76
CA VAL A 32 2.77 10.33 4.15
C VAL A 32 3.19 9.33 5.23
N GLU A 33 2.36 9.15 6.25
CA GLU A 33 2.62 8.20 7.34
C GLU A 33 2.72 6.76 6.82
N TRP A 34 1.81 6.36 5.94
CA TRP A 34 1.85 5.08 5.25
C TRP A 34 3.15 4.91 4.47
N TYR A 35 3.51 5.89 3.62
CA TYR A 35 4.75 5.86 2.83
C TYR A 35 5.97 5.68 3.73
N LEU A 36 6.08 6.48 4.80
CA LEU A 36 7.21 6.41 5.74
C LEU A 36 7.26 5.07 6.46
N THR A 37 6.10 4.50 6.81
CA THR A 37 6.00 3.19 7.47
C THR A 37 6.48 2.07 6.54
N VAL A 38 6.01 2.05 5.29
CA VAL A 38 6.43 1.06 4.28
C VAL A 38 7.93 1.20 3.99
N GLN A 39 8.43 2.42 3.84
CA GLN A 39 9.86 2.67 3.63
C GLN A 39 10.71 2.18 4.81
N ALA A 40 10.31 2.49 6.05
CA ALA A 40 11.00 2.02 7.24
C ALA A 40 11.00 0.48 7.34
N ALA A 41 9.88 -0.17 7.04
CA ALA A 41 9.79 -1.63 7.01
C ALA A 41 10.74 -2.22 5.96
N ARG A 42 10.79 -1.64 4.76
CA ARG A 42 11.70 -2.07 3.69
C ARG A 42 13.17 -1.89 4.04
N ASP A 43 13.53 -0.79 4.66
CA ASP A 43 14.91 -0.55 5.09
C ASP A 43 15.30 -1.48 6.25
N GLY A 44 14.38 -1.76 7.16
CA GLY A 44 14.54 -2.83 8.17
C GLY A 44 14.74 -4.20 7.52
N LEU A 45 13.96 -4.55 6.50
CA LEU A 45 14.13 -5.78 5.73
C LEU A 45 15.48 -5.84 5.02
N LYS A 46 15.95 -4.74 4.42
CA LYS A 46 17.29 -4.68 3.80
C LYS A 46 18.40 -4.94 4.83
N ALA A 47 18.25 -4.41 6.05
CA ALA A 47 19.19 -4.68 7.13
C ALA A 47 19.17 -6.17 7.57
N LEU A 48 17.99 -6.79 7.57
CA LEU A 48 17.79 -8.19 7.98
C LEU A 48 18.11 -9.21 6.87
N ARG A 49 18.14 -8.80 5.59
CA ARG A 49 18.49 -9.65 4.43
C ARG A 49 19.83 -10.37 4.58
N ALA A 50 20.72 -9.85 5.42
CA ALA A 50 22.01 -10.48 5.69
C ALA A 50 21.95 -11.63 6.73
N THR A 51 20.87 -11.76 7.51
CA THR A 51 20.88 -12.58 8.74
C THR A 51 19.72 -13.57 8.87
N THR A 52 18.61 -13.41 8.15
CA THR A 52 17.43 -14.27 8.36
C THR A 52 16.58 -14.41 7.08
N LYS A 53 15.89 -15.55 6.94
CA LYS A 53 14.87 -15.72 5.90
C LYS A 53 13.62 -14.91 6.26
N PHE A 54 13.01 -14.26 5.27
CA PHE A 54 11.77 -13.51 5.41
C PHE A 54 10.94 -13.68 4.15
N ILE A 55 9.65 -13.36 4.23
CA ILE A 55 8.77 -13.19 3.08
C ILE A 55 8.14 -11.79 3.16
N GLU A 56 8.02 -11.13 2.02
CA GLU A 56 7.18 -9.94 1.87
C GLU A 56 5.87 -10.41 1.24
N VAL A 57 4.74 -10.16 1.91
CA VAL A 57 3.42 -10.55 1.42
C VAL A 57 2.67 -9.28 1.07
N ARG A 58 2.28 -9.18 -0.20
CA ARG A 58 1.40 -8.12 -0.67
C ARG A 58 -0.05 -8.50 -0.43
N TYR A 59 -0.87 -7.53 -0.05
CA TYR A 59 -2.29 -7.76 0.18
C TYR A 59 -2.99 -8.23 -1.10
N GLU A 60 -2.68 -7.60 -2.23
CA GLU A 60 -3.26 -7.95 -3.53
C GLU A 60 -2.91 -9.40 -3.92
N GLU A 61 -1.65 -9.80 -3.75
CA GLU A 61 -1.19 -11.17 -4.01
C GLU A 61 -1.83 -12.19 -3.07
N LEU A 62 -2.05 -11.81 -1.80
CA LEU A 62 -2.76 -12.64 -0.84
C LEU A 62 -4.21 -12.86 -1.25
N LEU A 63 -4.88 -11.85 -1.82
CA LEU A 63 -6.23 -12.00 -2.34
C LEU A 63 -6.28 -12.82 -3.63
N GLU A 64 -5.35 -12.59 -4.55
CA GLU A 64 -5.30 -13.26 -5.86
C GLU A 64 -4.88 -14.73 -5.73
N SER A 65 -3.87 -15.01 -4.90
CA SER A 65 -3.20 -16.32 -4.80
C SER A 65 -2.95 -16.76 -3.35
N PRO A 66 -3.99 -16.87 -2.50
CA PRO A 66 -3.84 -17.17 -1.08
C PRO A 66 -3.17 -18.51 -0.79
N GLY A 67 -3.42 -19.52 -1.65
CA GLY A 67 -2.80 -20.84 -1.51
C GLY A 67 -1.29 -20.83 -1.75
N LYS A 68 -0.82 -19.96 -2.65
CA LYS A 68 0.61 -19.74 -2.88
C LYS A 68 1.24 -19.09 -1.65
N ILE A 69 0.67 -17.99 -1.17
CA ILE A 69 1.19 -17.29 0.02
C ILE A 69 1.24 -18.20 1.25
N LEU A 70 0.19 -19.01 1.46
CA LEU A 70 0.19 -19.98 2.57
C LEU A 70 1.30 -21.03 2.40
N SER A 71 1.58 -21.48 1.18
CA SER A 71 2.68 -22.41 0.93
C SER A 71 4.05 -21.75 1.20
N ASP A 72 4.22 -20.50 0.78
CA ASP A 72 5.44 -19.73 1.02
C ASP A 72 5.69 -19.52 2.54
N VAL A 73 4.61 -19.31 3.32
CA VAL A 73 4.66 -19.24 4.80
C VAL A 73 5.03 -20.59 5.42
N GLU A 74 4.38 -21.68 4.99
CA GLU A 74 4.66 -23.04 5.46
C GLU A 74 6.14 -23.39 5.24
N GLU A 75 6.68 -23.08 4.06
CA GLU A 75 8.09 -23.28 3.73
C GLU A 75 9.02 -22.42 4.60
N LEU A 76 8.71 -21.13 4.75
CA LEU A 76 9.51 -20.22 5.58
C LEU A 76 9.61 -20.73 7.03
N MET A 77 8.52 -21.26 7.57
CA MET A 77 8.45 -21.78 8.94
C MET A 77 8.95 -23.23 9.08
N GLY A 78 9.26 -23.92 7.98
CA GLY A 78 9.64 -25.34 7.99
C GLY A 78 8.49 -26.26 8.40
N LEU A 79 7.24 -25.85 8.13
CA LEU A 79 6.04 -26.60 8.46
C LEU A 79 5.64 -27.53 7.31
N GLN A 80 4.94 -28.62 7.64
CA GLN A 80 4.27 -29.43 6.65
C GLN A 80 2.99 -28.75 6.17
N THR A 81 2.63 -29.02 4.92
CA THR A 81 1.40 -28.51 4.33
C THR A 81 0.15 -28.98 5.09
N SER A 82 -0.72 -28.05 5.48
CA SER A 82 -2.00 -28.34 6.14
C SER A 82 -3.20 -28.09 5.21
N ALA A 83 -4.00 -29.14 5.00
CA ALA A 83 -5.25 -29.04 4.25
C ALA A 83 -6.30 -28.21 5.00
N GLU A 84 -6.32 -28.30 6.33
CA GLU A 84 -7.21 -27.57 7.22
C GLU A 84 -6.92 -26.07 7.17
N ALA A 85 -5.65 -25.68 7.25
CA ALA A 85 -5.24 -24.28 7.13
C ALA A 85 -5.65 -23.68 5.79
N ARG A 86 -5.47 -24.43 4.69
CA ARG A 86 -5.89 -24.03 3.34
C ARG A 86 -7.40 -23.83 3.24
N GLN A 87 -8.19 -24.77 3.75
CA GLN A 87 -9.64 -24.65 3.75
C GLN A 87 -10.12 -23.46 4.58
N TYR A 88 -9.51 -23.24 5.76
CA TYR A 88 -9.86 -22.11 6.61
C TYR A 88 -9.52 -20.76 5.96
N ALA A 89 -8.32 -20.61 5.38
CA ALA A 89 -7.92 -19.40 4.67
C ALA A 89 -8.90 -19.06 3.53
N GLN A 90 -9.31 -20.05 2.74
CA GLN A 90 -10.31 -19.87 1.69
C GLN A 90 -11.68 -19.44 2.23
N GLN A 91 -12.10 -19.97 3.38
CA GLN A 91 -13.37 -19.58 4.01
C GLN A 91 -13.34 -18.14 4.52
N VAL A 92 -12.21 -17.69 5.09
CA VAL A 92 -12.03 -16.32 5.56
C VAL A 92 -12.10 -15.33 4.40
N LEU A 93 -11.34 -15.59 3.33
CA LEU A 93 -11.31 -14.72 2.15
C LEU A 93 -12.67 -14.59 1.46
N ARG A 94 -13.51 -15.64 1.48
CA ARG A 94 -14.88 -15.58 0.96
C ARG A 94 -15.82 -14.70 1.79
N ARG A 95 -15.53 -14.52 3.09
CA ARG A 95 -16.37 -13.74 4.02
C ARG A 95 -15.97 -12.29 4.11
N SER A 96 -14.73 -11.97 3.75
CA SER A 96 -14.20 -10.62 3.70
C SER A 96 -14.22 -10.15 2.24
N PRO A 97 -15.27 -9.43 1.78
CA PRO A 97 -15.19 -8.79 0.48
C PRO A 97 -13.97 -7.87 0.47
N PRO A 98 -13.21 -7.80 -0.64
CA PRO A 98 -12.18 -6.78 -0.77
C PRO A 98 -12.85 -5.42 -0.59
N ALA A 99 -12.38 -4.65 0.39
CA ALA A 99 -12.81 -3.28 0.57
C ALA A 99 -12.15 -2.43 -0.53
N ALA A 100 -12.54 -2.65 -1.78
CA ALA A 100 -12.30 -1.70 -2.86
C ALA A 100 -13.38 -0.62 -2.76
N GLN A 101 -13.24 0.25 -1.77
CA GLN A 101 -14.04 1.47 -1.73
C GLN A 101 -13.41 2.44 -2.73
N ALA A 102 -14.22 2.95 -3.66
CA ALA A 102 -13.76 3.99 -4.57
C ALA A 102 -13.31 5.19 -3.75
N ALA A 103 -12.22 5.83 -4.18
CA ALA A 103 -11.77 7.07 -3.60
C ALA A 103 -12.88 8.12 -3.68
N THR A 104 -13.01 8.94 -2.65
CA THR A 104 -13.86 10.12 -2.71
C THR A 104 -13.24 11.17 -3.62
N SER A 105 -14.03 12.13 -4.10
CA SER A 105 -13.50 13.22 -4.96
C SER A 105 -12.38 14.03 -4.28
N VAL A 106 -12.41 14.15 -2.95
CA VAL A 106 -11.36 14.82 -2.16
C VAL A 106 -10.09 13.98 -2.13
N GLU A 107 -10.22 12.67 -1.98
CA GLU A 107 -9.08 11.74 -2.02
C GLU A 107 -8.45 11.72 -3.42
N GLU A 108 -9.26 11.72 -4.48
CA GLU A 108 -8.80 11.81 -5.87
C GLU A 108 -7.98 13.09 -6.14
N GLU A 109 -8.47 14.25 -5.67
CA GLU A 109 -7.76 15.52 -5.78
C GLU A 109 -6.38 15.44 -5.11
N ILE A 110 -6.33 14.95 -3.87
CA ILE A 110 -5.06 14.79 -3.14
C ILE A 110 -4.12 13.82 -3.84
N LEU A 111 -4.63 12.71 -4.35
CA LEU A 111 -3.87 11.72 -5.12
C LEU A 111 -3.30 12.31 -6.42
N ALA A 112 -4.01 13.23 -7.08
CA ALA A 112 -3.48 13.94 -8.24
C ALA A 112 -2.29 14.84 -7.88
N THR A 113 -2.30 15.47 -6.70
CA THR A 113 -1.22 16.38 -6.28
C THR A 113 0.10 15.69 -5.93
N VAL A 114 0.09 14.36 -5.75
CA VAL A 114 1.30 13.55 -5.48
C VAL A 114 1.89 12.92 -6.74
N ARG A 115 1.35 13.22 -7.93
CA ARG A 115 1.92 12.78 -9.21
C ARG A 115 3.36 13.27 -9.39
N GLY A 116 4.18 12.45 -10.01
CA GLY A 116 5.63 12.60 -10.18
C GLY A 116 6.45 12.40 -8.90
N SER A 117 5.83 12.14 -7.75
CA SER A 117 6.53 11.98 -6.48
C SER A 117 6.93 10.53 -6.19
N LYS A 118 7.81 10.33 -5.21
CA LYS A 118 8.14 8.99 -4.71
C LYS A 118 6.94 8.30 -4.04
N LEU A 119 5.99 9.08 -3.55
CA LEU A 119 4.77 8.57 -2.92
C LEU A 119 3.85 7.96 -3.97
N GLU A 120 3.67 8.61 -5.12
CA GLU A 120 2.96 8.03 -6.28
C GLU A 120 3.59 6.70 -6.70
N ALA A 121 4.92 6.66 -6.87
CA ALA A 121 5.60 5.45 -7.30
C ALA A 121 5.32 4.26 -6.36
N MET A 122 5.27 4.52 -5.05
CA MET A 122 4.97 3.50 -4.05
C MET A 122 3.48 3.11 -4.03
N LEU A 123 2.56 4.06 -4.26
CA LEU A 123 1.13 3.78 -4.40
C LEU A 123 0.85 2.88 -5.61
N LEU A 124 1.44 3.20 -6.77
CA LEU A 124 1.32 2.40 -7.98
C LEU A 124 1.90 0.99 -7.79
N GLU A 125 3.04 0.88 -7.11
CA GLU A 125 3.62 -0.41 -6.75
C GLU A 125 2.66 -1.22 -5.89
N ALA A 126 2.02 -0.60 -4.89
CA ALA A 126 1.02 -1.21 -4.02
C ALA A 126 -0.32 -1.50 -4.72
N GLY A 127 -0.44 -1.27 -6.02
CA GLY A 127 -1.64 -1.57 -6.79
C GLY A 127 -2.76 -0.53 -6.66
N SER A 128 -2.47 0.64 -6.08
CA SER A 128 -3.42 1.76 -6.11
C SER A 128 -3.47 2.37 -7.50
N GLN A 129 -4.66 2.45 -8.07
CA GLN A 129 -4.90 3.24 -9.28
C GLN A 129 -5.02 4.72 -8.86
N LEU A 130 -4.11 5.56 -9.33
CA LEU A 130 -4.32 7.00 -9.23
C LEU A 130 -5.36 7.43 -10.26
N PRO A 131 -6.18 8.45 -9.97
CA PRO A 131 -7.16 8.95 -10.94
C PRO A 131 -6.44 9.24 -12.26
N GLY A 132 -6.96 8.69 -13.36
CA GLY A 132 -6.36 8.82 -14.68
C GLY A 132 -6.52 10.24 -15.23
N GLU A 133 -5.57 10.69 -16.05
CA GLU A 133 -5.93 11.65 -17.08
C GLU A 133 -6.89 10.91 -18.01
N ASP A 134 -8.15 11.35 -18.00
CA ASP A 134 -9.10 11.01 -19.05
C ASP A 134 -8.53 11.60 -20.35
N ASP A 135 -7.70 10.82 -21.04
CA ASP A 135 -7.28 11.11 -22.40
C ASP A 135 -8.55 10.92 -23.26
N GLY A 136 -9.39 11.95 -23.25
CA GLY A 136 -10.64 12.03 -23.98
C GLY A 136 -10.39 11.77 -25.46
N LYS A 137 -10.55 10.51 -25.86
CA LYS A 137 -10.66 10.07 -27.25
C LYS A 137 -11.66 8.91 -27.33
N HIS A 138 -12.93 9.29 -27.37
CA HIS A 138 -13.97 8.56 -28.08
C HIS A 138 -14.47 9.41 -29.24
#